data_AF-A0A3M2GYX7-F1
#
_entry.id   AF-A0A3M2GYX7-F1
#
_cell.length_a   1.000
_cell.length_b   1.000
_cell.length_c   1.000
_cell.angle_alpha   90.00
_cell.angle_beta   90.00
_cell.angle_gamma   90.00
#
_symmetry.space_group_name_H-M   'P 1'
#
loop_
_entity.id
_entity.type
_entity.pdbx_description
1 polymer ?
#
loop_
_entity_poly.entity_id
_entity_poly.type
_entity_poly.pdbx_seq_one_letter_code
_entity_poly.pdbx_strand_id
1 'polypeptide(L)'
;DWPRAARDEPAPRIGVEPAVVSGIEMHEQSLSFDVDRVGTPVLVKVSYFPNWRAEGAEGPWRITPNLMVVVPTAGHVELTYGRSGIELVAMALTLAGLVGVVVVARRRPDDDRPDTGTWWDLTRAGRSMPVDEGESGGDAADTPADEGEQSGATVTDGRGPQAGPGDEGAWTGAT
;
A
#
# COMPACT_ATOMS: atom_id res chain seq x y z
N ASP A 1 -11.19 30.80 -19.72
CA ASP A 1 -10.67 30.77 -21.09
C ASP A 1 -9.15 30.84 -20.98
N TRP A 2 -8.44 29.77 -21.34
CA TRP A 2 -6.98 29.73 -21.18
C TRP A 2 -6.34 30.42 -22.39
N PRO A 3 -5.45 31.41 -22.20
CA PRO A 3 -4.83 32.10 -23.32
C PRO A 3 -4.00 31.10 -24.12
N ARG A 4 -4.38 30.88 -25.39
CA ARG A 4 -3.59 30.06 -26.30
C ARG A 4 -2.43 30.91 -26.81
N ALA A 5 -1.21 30.59 -26.38
CA ALA A 5 -0.02 31.09 -27.04
C ALA A 5 0.14 30.41 -28.40
N ALA A 6 0.60 31.14 -29.42
CA ALA A 6 1.12 30.52 -30.63
C ALA A 6 2.27 29.59 -30.24
N ARG A 7 2.40 28.43 -30.91
CA ARG A 7 3.34 27.36 -30.52
C ARG A 7 4.80 27.83 -30.37
N ASP A 8 5.16 28.93 -31.01
CA ASP A 8 6.53 29.44 -31.10
C ASP A 8 6.75 30.78 -30.37
N GLU A 9 5.76 31.29 -29.63
CA GLU A 9 5.93 32.48 -28.79
C GLU A 9 6.12 32.08 -27.33
N PRO A 10 7.29 32.39 -26.72
CA PRO A 10 7.49 32.21 -25.30
C PRO A 10 6.43 32.99 -24.51
N ALA A 11 5.87 32.35 -23.48
CA ALA A 11 4.97 33.04 -22.56
C ALA A 11 5.68 34.30 -22.00
N PRO A 12 4.98 35.44 -21.88
CA PRO A 12 5.55 36.64 -21.27
C PRO A 12 6.15 36.33 -19.90
N ARG A 13 7.43 36.64 -19.73
CA ARG A 13 8.12 36.47 -18.44
C ARG A 13 8.02 37.79 -17.68
N ILE A 14 7.27 37.77 -16.58
CA ILE A 14 7.17 38.90 -15.67
C ILE A 14 8.17 38.65 -14.53
N GLY A 15 9.17 39.52 -14.42
CA GLY A 15 10.09 39.49 -13.28
C GLY A 15 9.34 39.90 -12.01
N VAL A 16 9.50 39.09 -10.96
CA VAL A 16 8.91 39.35 -9.64
C VAL A 16 10.03 39.49 -8.62
N GLU A 17 9.88 40.44 -7.71
CA GLU A 17 10.78 40.57 -6.55
C GLU A 17 10.62 39.33 -5.66
N PRO A 18 11.69 38.59 -5.33
CA PRO A 18 11.60 37.42 -4.46
C PRO A 18 11.08 37.79 -3.07
N ALA A 19 10.17 36.98 -2.52
CA ALA A 19 9.73 37.09 -1.14
C ALA A 19 10.74 36.42 -0.20
N VAL A 20 10.93 36.99 0.98
CA VAL A 20 11.67 36.38 2.08
C VAL A 20 10.73 35.44 2.81
N VAL A 21 11.12 34.17 2.89
CA VAL A 21 10.38 33.13 3.62
C VAL A 21 11.03 32.92 4.99
N SER A 22 10.22 32.89 6.04
CA SER A 22 10.64 32.65 7.42
C SER A 22 9.66 31.74 8.16
N GLY A 23 9.97 31.35 9.40
CA GLY A 23 9.02 30.64 10.27
C GLY A 23 8.55 29.30 9.70
N ILE A 24 9.44 28.56 9.04
CA ILE A 24 9.07 27.30 8.39
C ILE A 24 8.84 26.22 9.45
N GLU A 25 7.62 25.71 9.54
CA GLU A 25 7.24 24.57 10.39
C GLU A 25 6.73 23.43 9.53
N MET A 26 7.19 22.21 9.78
CA MET A 26 6.83 21.03 9.00
C MET A 26 6.45 19.88 9.93
N HIS A 27 5.28 19.31 9.67
CA HIS A 27 4.75 18.12 10.32
C HIS A 27 4.50 17.02 9.29
N GLU A 28 3.98 15.86 9.72
CA GLU A 28 3.73 14.73 8.81
C GLU A 28 2.72 15.06 7.71
N GLN A 29 1.74 15.94 8.01
CA GLN A 29 0.63 16.27 7.12
C GLN A 29 0.44 17.78 6.92
N SER A 30 1.34 18.62 7.44
CA SER A 30 1.26 20.06 7.26
C SER A 30 2.63 20.71 7.09
N LEU A 31 2.63 21.85 6.43
CA LEU A 31 3.78 22.73 6.24
C LEU A 31 3.28 24.17 6.31
N SER A 32 3.82 24.98 7.22
CA SER A 32 3.52 26.40 7.30
C SER A 32 4.78 27.24 7.17
N PHE A 33 4.62 28.48 6.73
CA PHE A 33 5.68 29.48 6.67
C PHE A 33 5.10 30.88 6.58
N ASP A 34 5.91 31.87 6.94
CA ASP A 34 5.60 33.28 6.80
C ASP A 34 6.33 33.90 5.61
N VAL A 35 5.72 34.93 5.02
CA VAL A 35 6.30 35.74 3.95
C VAL A 35 6.24 37.23 4.28
N ASP A 36 7.26 37.96 3.87
CA ASP A 36 7.30 39.43 3.98
C ASP A 36 6.42 40.13 2.91
N ARG A 37 6.10 39.43 1.82
CA ARG A 37 5.35 39.95 0.68
C ARG A 37 4.42 38.91 0.07
N VAL A 38 3.18 39.34 -0.17
CA VAL A 38 2.16 38.57 -0.91
C VAL A 38 2.25 38.80 -2.42
N GLY A 39 1.72 37.87 -3.21
CA GLY A 39 1.67 37.93 -4.68
C GLY A 39 2.94 37.45 -5.38
N THR A 40 4.04 37.23 -4.66
CA THR A 40 5.26 36.62 -5.21
C THR A 40 5.19 35.09 -5.12
N PRO A 41 5.37 34.34 -6.22
CA PRO A 41 5.41 32.88 -6.19
C PRO A 41 6.51 32.33 -5.28
N VAL A 42 6.15 31.38 -4.41
CA VAL A 42 7.08 30.65 -3.54
C VAL A 42 7.16 29.19 -3.99
N LEU A 43 8.39 28.73 -4.22
CA LEU A 43 8.66 27.33 -4.53
C LEU A 43 8.70 26.49 -3.24
N VAL A 44 7.78 25.55 -3.12
CA VAL A 44 7.76 24.57 -2.05
C VAL A 44 8.51 23.32 -2.51
N LYS A 45 9.61 23.01 -1.82
CA LYS A 45 10.47 21.84 -2.10
C LYS A 45 9.92 20.54 -1.49
N VAL A 46 8.61 20.39 -1.50
CA VAL A 46 7.90 19.18 -1.10
C VAL A 46 7.20 18.63 -2.34
N SER A 47 7.17 17.31 -2.45
CA SER A 47 6.51 16.64 -3.57
C SER A 47 5.04 17.04 -3.67
N TYR A 48 4.62 17.47 -4.85
CA TYR A 48 3.23 17.74 -5.16
C TYR A 48 2.41 16.44 -5.14
N PHE A 49 1.21 16.57 -4.57
CA PHE A 49 0.11 15.60 -4.63
C PHE A 49 -1.21 16.38 -4.71
N PRO A 50 -2.23 15.86 -5.43
CA PRO A 50 -3.51 16.55 -5.60
C PRO A 50 -4.28 16.84 -4.30
N ASN A 51 -3.97 16.14 -3.21
CA ASN A 51 -4.66 16.29 -1.93
C ASN A 51 -4.12 17.45 -1.08
N TRP A 52 -2.99 18.07 -1.44
CA TRP A 52 -2.51 19.27 -0.78
C TRP A 52 -3.51 20.42 -0.95
N ARG A 53 -3.83 21.09 0.14
CA ARG A 53 -4.62 22.32 0.18
C ARG A 53 -3.76 23.42 0.75
N ALA A 54 -3.78 24.60 0.12
CA ALA A 54 -3.11 25.78 0.63
C ALA A 54 -4.14 26.77 1.18
N GLU A 55 -3.91 27.25 2.39
CA GLU A 55 -4.61 28.36 3.02
C GLU A 55 -3.65 29.56 3.08
N GLY A 56 -4.19 30.77 2.89
CA GLY A 56 -3.35 31.98 2.78
C GLY A 56 -2.54 32.08 1.48
N ALA A 57 -2.79 31.20 0.51
CA ALA A 57 -2.16 31.23 -0.81
C ALA A 57 -3.07 30.65 -1.90
N GLU A 58 -2.84 31.04 -3.14
CA GLU A 58 -3.37 30.38 -4.32
C GLU A 58 -2.51 29.17 -4.70
N GLY A 59 -3.15 28.14 -5.28
CA GLY A 59 -2.53 26.87 -5.63
C GLY A 59 -2.89 25.75 -4.64
N PRO A 60 -2.02 24.74 -4.45
CA PRO A 60 -0.68 24.57 -5.04
C PRO A 60 -0.71 24.14 -6.52
N TRP A 61 0.22 24.66 -7.33
CA TRP A 61 0.42 24.23 -8.72
C TRP A 61 1.66 23.34 -8.84
N ARG A 62 1.51 22.19 -9.52
CA ARG A 62 2.62 21.27 -9.78
C ARG A 62 3.64 21.88 -10.76
N ILE A 63 4.91 21.75 -10.45
CA ILE A 63 6.03 22.03 -11.35
C ILE A 63 6.97 20.81 -11.47
N THR A 64 7.72 20.71 -12.57
CA THR A 64 8.70 19.62 -12.76
C THR A 64 9.89 19.76 -11.79
N PRO A 65 10.46 18.65 -11.28
CA PRO A 65 10.12 17.26 -11.58
C PRO A 65 8.83 16.76 -10.90
N ASN A 66 8.56 17.17 -9.67
CA ASN A 66 7.27 16.99 -8.99
C ASN A 66 7.16 17.93 -7.77
N LEU A 67 7.61 19.17 -7.88
CA LEU A 67 7.51 20.15 -6.80
C LEU A 67 6.20 20.93 -6.92
N MET A 68 5.95 21.86 -6.00
CA MET A 68 4.81 22.75 -6.10
C MET A 68 5.16 24.21 -5.85
N VAL A 69 4.39 25.09 -6.49
CA VAL A 69 4.44 26.53 -6.27
C VAL A 69 3.12 26.96 -5.65
N VAL A 70 3.20 27.91 -4.73
CA VAL A 70 2.05 28.64 -4.18
C VAL A 70 2.29 30.13 -4.37
N VAL A 71 1.22 30.90 -4.50
CA VAL A 71 1.28 32.37 -4.55
C VAL A 71 0.60 32.89 -3.29
N PRO A 72 1.35 33.36 -2.28
CA PRO A 72 0.78 33.85 -1.03
C PRO A 72 -0.20 34.99 -1.27
N THR A 73 -1.37 34.92 -0.63
CA THR A 73 -2.37 35.97 -0.56
C THR A 73 -2.45 36.59 0.84
N ALA A 74 -1.82 35.94 1.83
CA ALA A 74 -1.63 36.42 3.20
C ALA A 74 -0.16 36.25 3.64
N GLY A 75 0.22 36.92 4.73
CA GLY A 75 1.59 36.85 5.28
C GLY A 75 1.93 35.51 5.94
N HIS A 76 0.91 34.72 6.29
CA HIS A 76 1.07 33.35 6.80
C HIS A 76 0.42 32.38 5.82
N VAL A 77 1.15 31.33 5.45
CA VAL A 77 0.69 30.31 4.50
C VAL A 77 0.76 28.96 5.17
N GLU A 78 -0.33 28.19 5.06
CA GLU A 78 -0.40 26.81 5.56
C GLU A 78 -0.78 25.86 4.43
N LEU A 79 0.00 24.80 4.25
CA LEU A 79 -0.29 23.69 3.36
C LEU A 79 -0.68 22.49 4.20
N THR A 80 -1.87 21.95 3.99
CA THR A 80 -2.34 20.74 4.67
C THR A 80 -2.58 19.62 3.66
N TYR A 81 -2.08 18.44 3.98
CA TYR A 81 -2.41 17.24 3.21
C TYR A 81 -3.81 16.79 3.60
N GLY A 82 -4.75 16.93 2.68
CA GLY A 82 -6.15 16.67 2.96
C GLY A 82 -6.44 15.21 3.30
N ARG A 83 -7.15 14.99 4.41
CA ARG A 83 -7.82 13.72 4.66
C ARG A 83 -8.91 13.49 3.63
N SER A 84 -9.03 12.26 3.16
CA SER A 84 -10.05 11.93 2.17
C SER A 84 -11.41 11.74 2.87
N GLY A 85 -12.52 12.20 2.26
CA GLY A 85 -13.85 11.98 2.85
C GLY A 85 -14.17 10.50 3.05
N ILE A 86 -13.61 9.63 2.21
CA ILE A 86 -13.72 8.17 2.34
C ILE A 86 -13.04 7.63 3.60
N GLU A 87 -11.97 8.28 4.09
CA GLU A 87 -11.30 7.91 5.34
C GLU A 87 -12.24 8.08 6.54
N LEU A 88 -12.97 9.20 6.60
CA LEU A 88 -13.97 9.44 7.66
C LEU A 88 -15.10 8.41 7.61
N VAL A 89 -15.59 8.09 6.41
CA VAL A 89 -16.65 7.08 6.22
C VAL A 89 -16.14 5.70 6.62
N ALA A 90 -14.94 5.31 6.21
CA ALA A 90 -14.33 4.03 6.58
C ALA A 90 -14.12 3.92 8.09
N MET A 91 -13.70 5.00 8.74
CA MET A 91 -13.54 5.05 10.18
C MET A 91 -14.89 4.91 10.91
N ALA A 92 -15.93 5.59 10.43
CA ALA A 92 -17.28 5.45 10.97
C ALA A 92 -17.83 4.02 10.81
N LEU A 93 -17.64 3.40 9.63
CA LEU A 93 -18.03 2.01 9.38
C LEU A 93 -17.26 1.02 10.27
N THR A 94 -15.97 1.25 10.48
CA THR A 94 -15.15 0.44 11.39
C THR A 94 -15.66 0.52 12.82
N LEU A 95 -15.99 1.72 13.29
CA LEU A 95 -16.56 1.93 14.61
C LEU A 95 -17.94 1.27 14.74
N ALA A 96 -18.79 1.38 13.71
CA ALA A 96 -20.09 0.72 13.67
C ALA A 96 -19.96 -0.81 13.70
N GLY A 97 -19.00 -1.39 12.96
CA GLY A 97 -18.69 -2.81 12.99
C GLY A 97 -18.23 -3.29 14.37
N LEU A 98 -17.33 -2.54 15.01
CA LEU A 98 -16.85 -2.84 16.37
C LEU A 98 -18.00 -2.81 17.39
N VAL A 99 -18.87 -1.80 17.32
CA VAL A 99 -20.09 -1.73 18.14
C VAL A 99 -20.98 -2.94 17.87
N GLY A 100 -21.17 -3.33 16.60
CA GLY A 100 -21.92 -4.53 16.23
C GLY A 100 -21.38 -5.81 16.87
N VAL A 101 -20.05 -6.01 16.83
CA VAL A 101 -19.39 -7.16 17.48
C VAL A 101 -19.64 -7.15 18.99
N VAL A 102 -19.47 -6.01 19.64
CA VAL A 102 -19.70 -5.87 21.09
C VAL A 102 -21.16 -6.14 21.44
N VAL A 103 -22.11 -5.69 20.63
CA VAL A 103 -23.55 -5.94 20.83
C VAL A 103 -23.85 -7.43 20.71
N VAL A 104 -23.34 -8.11 19.69
CA VAL A 104 -23.53 -9.56 19.51
C VAL A 104 -22.87 -10.34 20.65
N ALA A 105 -21.63 -10.01 21.02
CA ALA A 105 -20.93 -10.68 22.12
C ALA A 105 -21.59 -10.49 23.49
N ARG A 106 -22.33 -9.37 23.68
CA ARG A 106 -23.11 -9.12 24.90
C ARG A 106 -24.49 -9.75 24.89
N ARG A 107 -25.03 -10.12 23.73
CA ARG A 107 -26.22 -10.96 23.65
C ARG A 107 -25.77 -12.37 24.00
N ARG A 108 -26.34 -12.92 25.08
CA ARG A 108 -26.08 -14.34 25.41
C ARG A 108 -26.55 -15.17 24.21
N PRO A 109 -25.75 -16.15 23.74
CA PRO A 109 -26.27 -17.14 22.82
C PRO A 109 -27.48 -17.79 23.50
N ASP A 110 -28.65 -17.76 22.87
CA ASP A 110 -29.71 -18.68 23.26
C ASP A 110 -29.13 -20.08 23.04
N ASP A 111 -29.11 -20.89 24.10
CA ASP A 111 -28.47 -22.22 24.17
C ASP A 111 -29.17 -23.28 23.28
N ASP A 112 -30.05 -22.85 22.38
CA ASP A 112 -30.90 -23.69 21.52
C ASP A 112 -30.35 -23.75 20.08
N ARG A 113 -29.02 -23.77 19.94
CA ARG A 113 -28.38 -23.95 18.63
C ARG A 113 -28.29 -25.45 18.33
N PRO A 114 -29.06 -26.00 17.36
CA PRO A 114 -28.86 -27.38 16.93
C PRO A 114 -27.43 -27.51 16.41
N ASP A 115 -26.77 -28.61 16.80
CA ASP A 115 -25.39 -28.98 16.48
C ASP A 115 -25.21 -29.12 14.97
N THR A 116 -25.14 -27.98 14.29
CA THR A 116 -24.95 -27.89 12.85
C THR A 116 -23.46 -27.74 12.66
N GLY A 117 -22.80 -28.90 12.52
CA GLY A 117 -21.38 -29.00 12.21
C GLY A 117 -21.01 -27.98 11.15
N THR A 118 -20.21 -27.00 11.57
CA THR A 118 -19.90 -25.87 10.71
C THR A 118 -18.71 -26.22 9.83
N TRP A 119 -18.71 -25.77 8.57
CA TRP A 119 -17.79 -26.24 7.53
C TRP A 119 -16.29 -26.01 7.81
N TRP A 120 -15.93 -25.20 8.80
CA TRP A 120 -14.55 -24.98 9.26
C TRP A 120 -14.11 -25.92 10.40
N ASP A 121 -14.98 -26.80 10.91
CA ASP A 121 -14.69 -27.75 12.00
C ASP A 121 -14.01 -29.05 11.49
N LEU A 122 -12.99 -28.89 10.64
CA LEU A 122 -12.25 -29.98 9.99
C LEU A 122 -11.36 -30.78 10.95
N THR A 123 -11.15 -30.29 12.16
CA THR A 123 -10.33 -30.92 13.19
C THR A 123 -11.03 -32.11 13.89
N ARG A 124 -12.36 -32.25 13.78
CA ARG A 124 -13.10 -33.41 14.33
C ARG A 124 -13.31 -34.53 13.31
N ALA A 125 -13.48 -34.19 12.03
CA ALA A 125 -13.74 -35.17 10.96
C ALA A 125 -12.54 -36.08 10.63
N GLY A 126 -11.32 -35.72 11.02
CA GLY A 126 -10.11 -36.51 10.74
C GLY A 126 -9.80 -37.66 11.72
N ARG A 127 -10.62 -37.90 12.77
CA ARG A 127 -10.27 -38.86 13.85
C ARG A 127 -11.14 -40.12 13.91
N SER A 128 -11.97 -40.39 12.92
CA SER A 128 -12.76 -41.64 12.89
C SER A 128 -12.88 -42.19 11.48
N MET A 129 -11.74 -42.63 10.93
CA MET A 129 -11.79 -43.71 9.95
C MET A 129 -11.86 -45.01 10.78
N PRO A 130 -12.95 -45.79 10.74
CA PRO A 130 -12.94 -47.11 11.32
C PRO A 130 -11.91 -47.95 10.54
N VAL A 131 -10.86 -48.38 11.22
CA VAL A 131 -9.99 -49.43 10.70
C VAL A 131 -10.81 -50.71 10.79
N ASP A 132 -11.21 -51.25 9.65
CA ASP A 132 -11.89 -52.54 9.58
C ASP A 132 -10.85 -53.63 9.92
N GLU A 133 -10.78 -54.02 11.20
CA GLU A 133 -10.05 -55.20 11.63
C GLU A 133 -10.88 -56.44 11.29
N GLY A 134 -10.82 -56.84 10.02
CA GLY A 134 -11.31 -58.13 9.56
C GLY A 134 -10.43 -59.26 10.09
N GLU A 135 -10.97 -60.01 11.04
CA GLU A 135 -10.36 -61.20 11.65
C GLU A 135 -10.04 -62.32 10.64
N SER A 136 -9.02 -63.07 11.04
CA SER A 136 -8.38 -64.20 10.37
C SER A 136 -9.30 -65.41 10.15
N GLY A 137 -9.25 -66.00 8.96
CA GLY A 137 -9.73 -67.35 8.66
C GLY A 137 -9.11 -67.85 7.36
N GLY A 138 -8.09 -68.69 7.46
CA GLY A 138 -7.29 -69.15 6.33
C GLY A 138 -7.98 -70.23 5.48
N ASP A 139 -7.57 -70.31 4.22
CA ASP A 139 -7.34 -71.58 3.53
C ASP A 139 -6.32 -71.37 2.39
N ALA A 140 -5.54 -72.42 2.17
CA ALA A 140 -4.25 -72.42 1.47
C ALA A 140 -4.32 -72.54 -0.07
N ALA A 141 -3.13 -72.30 -0.67
CA ALA A 141 -2.70 -72.57 -2.06
C ALA A 141 -3.17 -71.53 -3.10
N ASP A 142 -2.33 -70.97 -4.00
CA ASP A 142 -1.06 -71.38 -4.59
C ASP A 142 -0.17 -70.15 -4.93
N THR A 143 1.14 -70.36 -4.92
CA THR A 143 2.20 -69.48 -5.46
C THR A 143 2.61 -70.00 -6.84
N PRO A 144 2.81 -69.16 -7.89
CA PRO A 144 4.15 -68.61 -8.22
C PRO A 144 4.10 -67.12 -8.62
N ALA A 145 4.97 -66.26 -8.07
CA ALA A 145 6.34 -65.94 -8.52
C ALA A 145 6.38 -64.97 -9.71
N ASP A 146 6.83 -63.73 -9.46
CA ASP A 146 7.71 -62.90 -10.33
C ASP A 146 8.06 -61.60 -9.55
N GLU A 147 9.26 -61.48 -8.98
CA GLU A 147 10.48 -60.88 -9.53
C GLU A 147 10.62 -59.35 -9.26
N GLY A 148 11.73 -58.99 -8.59
CA GLY A 148 12.41 -57.68 -8.63
C GLY A 148 11.94 -56.62 -7.63
N GLU A 149 12.47 -56.55 -6.40
CA GLU A 149 13.63 -55.71 -5.99
C GLU A 149 13.62 -54.27 -6.56
N GLN A 150 13.22 -53.27 -5.76
CA GLN A 150 13.97 -52.53 -4.71
C GLN A 150 14.74 -51.30 -5.22
N SER A 151 14.76 -50.28 -4.33
CA SER A 151 15.60 -49.07 -4.33
C SER A 151 15.01 -47.89 -5.09
N GLY A 152 14.83 -46.70 -4.53
CA GLY A 152 15.47 -46.11 -3.36
C GLY A 152 15.84 -44.66 -3.72
N ALA A 153 15.70 -43.78 -2.73
CA ALA A 153 16.34 -42.46 -2.63
C ALA A 153 15.98 -41.37 -3.67
N THR A 154 15.13 -40.46 -3.20
CA THR A 154 15.34 -39.01 -3.16
C THR A 154 16.61 -38.47 -3.84
N VAL A 155 16.43 -37.67 -4.89
CA VAL A 155 17.40 -36.65 -5.32
C VAL A 155 16.74 -35.28 -5.18
N THR A 156 17.12 -34.59 -4.11
CA THR A 156 17.14 -33.13 -4.05
C THR A 156 18.40 -32.64 -4.73
N ASP A 157 18.32 -31.67 -5.62
CA ASP A 157 18.97 -30.36 -5.40
C ASP A 157 18.75 -29.48 -6.63
N GLY A 158 18.10 -28.34 -6.41
CA GLY A 158 17.78 -27.36 -7.42
C GLY A 158 18.55 -26.08 -7.17
N ARG A 159 19.46 -25.79 -8.12
CA ARG A 159 19.89 -24.44 -8.53
C ARG A 159 20.98 -23.77 -7.68
N GLY A 160 22.23 -24.01 -8.10
CA GLY A 160 23.34 -23.06 -7.92
C GLY A 160 23.23 -21.84 -8.86
N PRO A 161 23.99 -20.76 -8.58
CA PRO A 161 23.89 -19.47 -9.28
C PRO A 161 24.60 -19.49 -10.64
N GLN A 162 23.91 -19.01 -11.68
CA GLN A 162 24.49 -18.85 -13.01
C GLN A 162 25.01 -17.41 -13.16
N ALA A 163 26.34 -17.25 -13.18
CA ALA A 163 27.01 -16.04 -13.63
C ALA A 163 27.39 -16.21 -15.10
N GLY A 164 26.98 -15.25 -15.93
CA GLY A 164 27.39 -15.12 -17.34
C GLY A 164 28.04 -13.74 -17.58
N PRO A 165 28.99 -13.63 -18.53
CA PRO A 165 29.90 -12.49 -18.67
C PRO A 165 29.28 -11.36 -19.50
N GLY A 166 29.75 -10.12 -19.28
CA GLY A 166 29.32 -8.93 -20.00
C GLY A 166 30.10 -7.68 -19.60
N ASP A 167 31.36 -7.65 -20.00
CA ASP A 167 31.99 -6.61 -20.82
C ASP A 167 31.66 -5.12 -20.50
N GLU A 168 32.56 -4.49 -19.76
CA GLU A 168 33.25 -3.21 -20.04
C GLU A 168 32.46 -2.06 -20.72
N GLY A 169 32.17 -1.02 -19.95
CA GLY A 169 31.73 0.30 -20.43
C GLY A 169 32.17 1.40 -19.46
N ALA A 170 33.30 2.03 -19.78
CA ALA A 170 33.94 3.10 -19.03
C ALA A 170 33.04 4.32 -18.79
N TRP A 171 33.00 4.82 -17.55
CA TRP A 171 32.55 6.17 -17.24
C TRP A 171 33.77 7.00 -16.80
N THR A 172 34.30 7.79 -17.73
CA THR A 172 35.22 8.87 -17.42
C THR A 172 34.43 10.06 -16.91
N GLY A 173 34.82 10.57 -15.74
CA GLY A 173 34.37 11.86 -15.25
C GLY A 173 34.97 13.01 -16.06
N ALA A 174 34.22 14.09 -16.18
CA ALA A 174 34.74 15.40 -16.55
C ALA A 174 33.87 16.49 -15.92
N THR A 175 34.55 17.26 -15.05
CA THR A 175 34.43 18.69 -14.70
C THR A 175 33.07 19.27 -14.32
#